data_AF-A0A3M1AKQ9-F1
#
_entry.id   AF-A0A3M1AKQ9-F1
#
_cell.length_a   1.000
_cell.length_b   1.000
_cell.length_c   1.000
_cell.angle_alpha   90.00
_cell.angle_beta   90.00
_cell.angle_gamma   90.00
#
_symmetry.space_group_name_H-M   'P 1'
#
loop_
_entity.id
_entity.type
_entity.pdbx_description
1 polymer ?
#
loop_
_entity_poly.entity_id
_entity_poly.type
_entity_poly.pdbx_seq_one_letter_code
_entity_poly.pdbx_strand_id
1 'polypeptide(L)'
;MRPKTVVAGIFLSLCIGGLVFASGKIKKFDLTPGYNKVILKWEVENEQGVKGYEIQRGMNDHNFNKVDFVKAQQTSQSIKKYEYIDKTVFKLSNSSRTFYYRLKIQNQDGTFSYSKVEHVTPTVSSARQTWGMIKAMFR
;
A
#
# COMPACT_ATOMS: atom_id res chain seq x y z
N MET A 1 33.60 31.44 55.60
CA MET A 1 32.50 31.69 54.64
C MET A 1 32.89 31.12 53.27
N ARG A 2 31.91 30.54 52.56
CA ARG A 2 32.01 29.42 51.59
C ARG A 2 32.79 29.71 50.27
N PRO A 3 33.47 28.71 49.67
CA PRO A 3 34.00 28.78 48.31
C PRO A 3 32.90 28.51 47.27
N LYS A 4 32.93 29.18 46.12
CA LYS A 4 32.09 28.88 44.95
C LYS A 4 32.97 28.32 43.84
N THR A 5 32.97 27.00 43.70
CA THR A 5 33.43 26.30 42.50
C THR A 5 32.37 26.46 41.41
N VAL A 6 32.79 26.86 40.19
CA VAL A 6 31.94 26.79 39.00
C VAL A 6 32.53 25.74 38.09
N VAL A 7 31.78 24.65 37.91
CA VAL A 7 32.13 23.46 37.14
C VAL A 7 31.97 23.76 35.65
N ALA A 8 32.99 23.40 34.86
CA ALA A 8 32.97 23.42 33.40
C ALA A 8 32.04 22.32 32.86
N GLY A 9 31.04 22.70 32.06
CA GLY A 9 30.13 21.77 31.41
C GLY A 9 30.69 21.25 30.09
N ILE A 10 30.97 19.94 30.03
CA ILE A 10 31.28 19.20 28.79
C ILE A 10 29.94 18.80 28.15
N PHE A 11 29.64 19.34 26.96
CA PHE A 11 28.52 18.86 26.14
C PHE A 11 28.94 17.57 25.42
N LEU A 12 28.61 16.42 26.02
CA LEU A 12 28.72 15.13 25.35
C LEU A 12 27.55 14.99 24.37
N SER A 13 27.77 15.39 23.11
CA SER A 13 26.82 15.13 22.03
C SER A 13 26.80 13.64 21.72
N LEU A 14 25.88 12.92 22.36
CA LEU A 14 25.54 11.55 22.04
C LEU A 14 24.82 11.55 20.67
N CYS A 15 25.56 11.32 19.59
CA CYS A 15 24.98 10.95 18.31
C CYS A 15 24.28 9.60 18.51
N ILE A 16 22.98 9.65 18.85
CA ILE A 16 22.11 8.49 18.91
C ILE A 16 22.09 7.93 17.48
N GLY A 17 22.82 6.82 17.28
CA GLY A 17 22.87 6.12 16.02
C GLY A 17 21.44 5.79 15.59
N GLY A 18 21.02 6.38 14.46
CA GLY A 18 19.78 5.99 13.82
C GLY A 18 19.87 4.52 13.46
N LEU A 19 19.16 3.67 14.21
CA LEU A 19 18.89 2.30 13.81
C LEU A 19 18.18 2.39 12.46
N VAL A 20 18.91 2.08 11.39
CA VAL A 20 18.34 1.94 10.05
C VAL A 20 17.51 0.67 10.08
N PHE A 21 16.21 0.81 10.38
CA PHE A 21 15.27 -0.28 10.25
C PHE A 21 15.15 -0.62 8.77
N ALA A 22 15.48 -1.85 8.41
CA ALA A 22 15.46 -2.32 7.04
C ALA A 22 14.06 -2.12 6.44
N SER A 23 13.98 -1.30 5.39
CA SER A 23 12.75 -1.02 4.65
C SER A 23 12.10 -2.33 4.21
N GLY A 24 10.81 -2.51 4.51
CA GLY A 24 10.11 -3.77 4.19
C GLY A 24 10.21 -4.10 2.69
N LYS A 25 10.89 -5.20 2.38
CA LYS A 25 11.15 -5.63 1.00
C LYS A 25 10.00 -6.51 0.52
N ILE A 26 9.35 -6.08 -0.55
CA ILE A 26 8.35 -6.88 -1.26
C ILE A 26 9.09 -7.98 -2.04
N LYS A 27 8.77 -9.23 -1.73
CA LYS A 27 9.29 -10.41 -2.44
C LYS A 27 8.53 -10.64 -3.74
N LYS A 28 7.21 -10.56 -3.67
CA LYS A 28 6.32 -10.84 -4.80
C LYS A 28 5.15 -9.88 -4.81
N PHE A 29 4.76 -9.44 -5.99
CA PHE A 29 3.54 -8.66 -6.21
C PHE A 29 2.93 -9.14 -7.52
N ASP A 30 1.75 -9.74 -7.43
CA ASP A 30 1.00 -10.30 -8.55
C ASP A 30 -0.42 -9.76 -8.58
N LEU A 31 -0.96 -9.65 -9.79
CA LEU A 31 -2.34 -9.27 -10.06
C LEU A 31 -3.06 -10.43 -10.75
N THR A 32 -4.23 -10.79 -10.25
CA THR A 32 -5.09 -11.79 -10.90
C THR A 32 -6.38 -11.11 -11.35
N PRO A 33 -6.67 -11.06 -12.66
CA PRO A 33 -7.94 -10.54 -13.16
C PRO A 33 -9.08 -11.48 -12.76
N GLY A 34 -10.23 -10.90 -12.45
CA GLY A 34 -11.48 -11.63 -12.28
C GLY A 34 -12.64 -10.87 -12.90
N TYR A 35 -13.83 -11.44 -12.80
CA TYR A 35 -15.05 -10.79 -13.29
C TYR A 35 -15.43 -9.61 -12.39
N ASN A 36 -15.43 -8.39 -12.95
CA ASN A 36 -15.69 -7.13 -12.24
C ASN A 36 -14.79 -6.89 -11.02
N LYS A 37 -13.61 -7.51 -10.97
CA LYS A 37 -12.68 -7.40 -9.84
C LYS A 37 -11.24 -7.64 -10.26
N VAL A 38 -10.30 -7.12 -9.47
CA VAL A 38 -8.89 -7.47 -9.52
C VAL A 38 -8.46 -7.96 -8.15
N ILE A 39 -7.73 -9.08 -8.11
CA ILE A 39 -7.16 -9.62 -6.88
C ILE A 39 -5.68 -9.26 -6.87
N LEU A 40 -5.27 -8.52 -5.86
CA LEU A 40 -3.89 -8.12 -5.61
C LEU A 40 -3.30 -9.05 -4.56
N LYS A 41 -2.17 -9.66 -4.85
CA LYS A 41 -1.44 -10.53 -3.91
C LYS A 41 -0.02 -10.05 -3.78
N TRP A 42 0.44 -9.86 -2.55
CA TRP A 42 1.85 -9.55 -2.31
C TRP A 42 2.41 -10.34 -1.14
N GLU A 43 3.71 -10.59 -1.23
CA GLU A 43 4.49 -11.28 -0.22
C GLU A 43 5.62 -10.38 0.27
N VAL A 44 5.84 -10.35 1.58
CA VAL A 44 6.85 -9.50 2.22
C VAL A 44 7.72 -10.35 3.12
N GLU A 45 9.04 -10.23 2.98
CA GLU A 45 10.00 -11.05 3.75
C GLU A 45 10.26 -10.50 5.16
N ASN A 46 10.34 -9.18 5.29
CA ASN A 46 10.52 -8.51 6.57
C ASN A 46 9.62 -7.28 6.62
N GLU A 47 8.76 -7.20 7.64
CA GLU A 47 7.84 -6.07 7.84
C GLU A 47 8.19 -5.25 9.07
N GLN A 48 9.34 -5.49 9.69
CA GLN A 48 9.72 -4.76 10.88
C GLN A 48 9.93 -3.28 10.54
N GLY A 49 9.23 -2.41 11.26
CA GLY A 49 9.21 -0.97 10.97
C GLY A 49 8.24 -0.55 9.86
N VAL A 50 7.50 -1.48 9.25
CA VAL A 50 6.44 -1.15 8.27
C VAL A 50 5.13 -0.86 9.01
N LYS A 51 4.51 0.28 8.69
CA LYS A 51 3.18 0.68 9.17
C LYS A 51 2.07 0.00 8.37
N GLY A 52 2.23 -0.06 7.06
CA GLY A 52 1.28 -0.73 6.17
C GLY A 52 1.49 -0.40 4.69
N TYR A 53 0.55 -0.87 3.88
CA TYR A 53 0.58 -0.86 2.44
C TYR A 53 -0.60 -0.07 1.91
N GLU A 54 -0.32 1.08 1.31
CA GLU A 54 -1.32 1.84 0.58
C GLU A 54 -1.41 1.29 -0.85
N ILE A 55 -2.58 0.75 -1.18
CA ILE A 55 -2.87 0.23 -2.52
C ILE A 55 -3.23 1.43 -3.38
N GLN A 56 -2.47 1.62 -4.45
CA GLN A 56 -2.72 2.68 -5.40
C GLN A 56 -3.02 2.11 -6.78
N ARG A 57 -3.97 2.74 -7.47
CA ARG A 57 -4.42 2.35 -8.82
C ARG A 57 -4.39 3.54 -9.76
N GLY A 58 -3.89 3.33 -10.95
CA GLY A 58 -3.87 4.28 -12.06
C GLY A 58 -4.57 3.75 -13.30
N MET A 59 -4.98 4.69 -14.16
CA MET A 59 -5.37 4.38 -15.55
C MET A 59 -4.16 4.36 -16.51
N ASN A 60 -3.00 4.77 -16.01
CA ASN A 60 -1.70 4.73 -16.66
C ASN A 60 -0.64 4.44 -15.58
N ASP A 61 0.61 4.36 -16.01
CA ASP A 61 1.82 4.11 -15.20
C ASP A 61 2.39 5.35 -14.49
N HIS A 62 1.73 6.51 -14.60
CA HIS A 62 2.21 7.78 -14.02
C HIS A 62 1.31 8.30 -12.89
N ASN A 63 -0.01 8.24 -13.08
CA ASN A 63 -1.01 8.82 -12.17
C ASN A 63 -1.70 7.72 -11.38
N PHE A 64 -1.46 7.70 -10.08
CA PHE A 64 -2.04 6.71 -9.17
C PHE A 64 -2.86 7.38 -8.07
N ASN A 65 -4.07 6.88 -7.88
CA ASN A 65 -4.96 7.28 -6.80
C ASN A 65 -4.99 6.19 -5.73
N LYS A 66 -5.13 6.61 -4.47
CA LYS A 66 -5.34 5.69 -3.35
C LYS A 66 -6.66 4.94 -3.52
N VAL A 67 -6.60 3.62 -3.43
CA VAL A 67 -7.78 2.75 -3.38
C VAL A 67 -8.08 2.39 -1.92
N ASP A 68 -7.06 1.91 -1.20
CA ASP A 68 -7.22 1.43 0.17
C ASP A 68 -5.88 1.39 0.92
N PHE A 69 -5.93 1.10 2.21
CA PHE A 69 -4.76 0.91 3.07
C PHE A 69 -4.87 -0.37 3.89
N VAL A 70 -3.88 -1.26 3.74
CA VAL A 70 -3.77 -2.51 4.50
C VAL A 70 -2.69 -2.35 5.56
N LYS A 71 -3.06 -2.44 6.84
CA LYS A 71 -2.12 -2.36 7.95
C LYS A 71 -1.17 -3.58 7.93
N ALA A 72 0.12 -3.35 8.14
CA ALA A 72 1.10 -4.43 8.25
C ALA A 72 0.96 -5.18 9.57
N GLN A 73 1.40 -6.45 9.60
CA GLN A 73 1.44 -7.25 10.83
C GLN A 73 2.67 -6.97 11.69
N GLN A 74 3.65 -6.22 11.15
CA GLN A 74 4.81 -5.70 11.89
C GLN A 74 5.71 -6.79 12.50
N THR A 75 6.02 -7.81 11.71
CA THR A 75 6.84 -8.93 12.17
C THR A 75 8.02 -9.21 11.22
N SER A 76 9.12 -9.70 11.79
CA SER A 76 10.36 -10.03 11.10
C SER A 76 10.61 -11.51 10.91
N GLN A 77 9.78 -12.37 11.52
CA GLN A 77 10.11 -13.80 11.66
C GLN A 77 9.44 -14.72 10.62
N SER A 78 8.65 -14.17 9.69
CA SER A 78 8.01 -14.98 8.65
C SER A 78 7.62 -14.16 7.42
N ILE A 79 7.64 -14.81 6.25
CA ILE A 79 7.08 -14.24 5.02
C ILE A 79 5.59 -14.01 5.26
N LYS A 80 5.14 -12.77 5.06
CA LYS A 80 3.73 -12.40 5.15
C LYS A 80 3.11 -12.32 3.78
N LYS A 81 1.90 -12.85 3.66
CA LYS A 81 1.11 -12.89 2.44
C LYS A 81 -0.15 -12.10 2.66
N TYR A 82 -0.45 -11.21 1.72
CA TYR A 82 -1.64 -10.38 1.75
C TYR A 82 -2.44 -10.60 0.48
N GLU A 83 -3.75 -10.44 0.63
CA GLU A 83 -4.69 -10.43 -0.48
C GLU A 83 -5.62 -9.23 -0.33
N TYR A 84 -5.80 -8.50 -1.42
CA TYR A 84 -6.79 -7.43 -1.52
C TYR A 84 -7.63 -7.61 -2.78
N ILE A 85 -8.95 -7.41 -2.66
CA ILE A 85 -9.87 -7.56 -3.79
C ILE A 85 -10.44 -6.19 -4.14
N ASP A 86 -9.95 -5.61 -5.23
CA ASP A 86 -10.49 -4.38 -5.79
C ASP A 86 -11.75 -4.69 -6.60
N LYS A 87 -12.90 -4.48 -5.98
CA LYS A 87 -14.24 -4.60 -6.60
C LYS A 87 -14.71 -3.29 -7.21
N THR A 88 -13.92 -2.23 -7.22
CA THR A 88 -14.37 -0.90 -7.71
C THR A 88 -14.10 -0.70 -9.19
N VAL A 89 -13.36 -1.61 -9.84
CA VAL A 89 -12.99 -1.55 -11.26
C VAL A 89 -14.19 -1.44 -12.20
N PHE A 90 -15.31 -2.07 -11.89
CA PHE A 90 -16.53 -2.00 -12.71
C PHE A 90 -17.17 -0.60 -12.72
N LYS A 91 -16.91 0.23 -11.70
CA LYS A 91 -17.49 1.59 -11.62
C LYS A 91 -16.76 2.57 -12.54
N LEU A 92 -15.52 2.24 -12.93
CA LEU A 92 -14.64 3.14 -13.66
C LEU A 92 -14.66 2.93 -15.17
N SER A 93 -15.21 1.80 -15.63
CA SER A 93 -15.27 1.50 -17.06
C SER A 93 -16.42 0.57 -17.38
N ASN A 94 -17.14 0.89 -18.46
CA ASN A 94 -18.19 0.04 -19.03
C ASN A 94 -17.63 -1.08 -19.93
N SER A 95 -16.31 -1.07 -20.17
CA SER A 95 -15.58 -2.03 -21.02
C SER A 95 -14.25 -2.44 -20.40
N SER A 96 -13.75 -3.62 -20.78
CA SER A 96 -12.45 -4.15 -20.32
C SER A 96 -11.34 -3.13 -20.60
N ARG A 97 -10.68 -2.66 -19.55
CA ARG A 97 -9.62 -1.64 -19.59
C ARG A 97 -8.44 -2.09 -18.75
N THR A 98 -7.23 -1.77 -19.20
CA THR A 98 -6.01 -2.01 -18.43
C THR A 98 -5.94 -1.06 -17.24
N PHE A 99 -5.71 -1.62 -16.05
CA PHE A 99 -5.45 -0.88 -14.83
C PHE A 99 -4.03 -1.13 -14.36
N TYR A 100 -3.41 -0.11 -13.78
CA TYR A 100 -2.06 -0.16 -13.22
C TYR A 100 -2.15 -0.10 -11.70
N TYR A 101 -1.39 -0.93 -11.01
CA TYR A 101 -1.36 -0.99 -9.56
C TYR A 101 0.08 -0.91 -9.05
N ARG A 102 0.22 -0.29 -7.89
CA ARG A 102 1.45 -0.32 -7.09
C ARG A 102 1.11 -0.24 -5.61
N LEU A 103 2.02 -0.71 -4.79
CA LEU A 103 1.95 -0.55 -3.33
C LEU A 103 2.87 0.58 -2.92
N LYS A 104 2.33 1.54 -2.17
CA LYS A 104 3.14 2.49 -1.39
C LYS A 104 3.31 1.92 0.01
N ILE A 105 4.52 1.49 0.31
CA ILE A 105 4.91 0.90 1.59
C ILE A 105 5.22 2.07 2.52
N GLN A 106 4.45 2.22 3.59
CA GLN A 106 4.65 3.27 4.58
C GLN A 106 5.34 2.67 5.79
N ASN A 107 6.45 3.27 6.20
CA ASN A 107 7.18 2.89 7.41
C ASN A 107 6.66 3.68 8.62
N GLN A 108 6.98 3.20 9.82
CA GLN A 108 6.58 3.84 11.08
C GLN A 108 7.27 5.18 11.31
N ASP A 109 8.46 5.37 10.74
CA ASP A 109 9.23 6.62 10.76
C ASP A 109 8.68 7.70 9.81
N GLY A 110 7.62 7.39 9.06
CA GLY A 110 7.02 8.29 8.07
C GLY A 110 7.66 8.24 6.69
N THR A 111 8.76 7.52 6.52
CA THR A 111 9.34 7.26 5.20
C THR A 111 8.44 6.31 4.40
N PHE A 112 8.60 6.33 3.08
CA PHE A 112 7.86 5.42 2.22
C PHE A 112 8.70 4.98 1.02
N SER A 113 8.36 3.80 0.50
CA SER A 113 8.90 3.24 -0.73
C SER A 113 7.76 2.71 -1.60
N TYR A 114 8.06 2.44 -2.88
CA TYR A 114 7.09 1.88 -3.81
C TYR A 114 7.49 0.49 -4.27
N SER A 115 6.52 -0.38 -4.50
CA SER A 115 6.72 -1.61 -5.26
C SER A 115 6.94 -1.31 -6.75
N LYS A 116 7.32 -2.34 -7.51
CA LYS A 116 7.12 -2.34 -8.96
C LYS A 116 5.66 -2.07 -9.31
N VAL A 117 5.45 -1.44 -10.47
CA VAL A 117 4.12 -1.25 -11.06
C VAL A 117 3.76 -2.51 -11.82
N GLU A 118 2.58 -3.05 -11.52
CA GLU A 118 1.99 -4.17 -12.25
C GLU A 118 0.71 -3.71 -12.94
N HIS A 119 0.34 -4.35 -14.04
CA HIS A 119 -0.87 -4.00 -14.78
C HIS A 119 -1.69 -5.23 -15.13
N VAL A 120 -3.00 -5.02 -15.29
CA VAL A 120 -3.95 -6.10 -15.56
C VAL A 120 -5.21 -5.58 -16.25
N THR A 121 -5.80 -6.40 -17.11
CA THR A 121 -7.05 -6.10 -17.81
C THR A 121 -8.15 -7.05 -17.33
N PRO A 122 -8.96 -6.66 -16.32
CA PRO A 122 -10.07 -7.47 -15.87
C PRO A 122 -11.23 -7.44 -16.87
N THR A 123 -12.01 -8.52 -16.89
CA THR A 123 -13.29 -8.54 -17.59
C THR A 123 -14.31 -7.75 -16.79
N VAL A 124 -14.77 -6.62 -17.30
CA VAL A 124 -15.88 -5.86 -16.70
C VAL A 124 -17.14 -6.01 -17.54
N SER A 125 -18.28 -6.15 -16.86
CA SER A 125 -19.59 -6.25 -17.49
C SER A 125 -20.54 -5.22 -16.89
N SER A 126 -20.99 -4.31 -17.74
CA SER A 126 -21.91 -3.21 -17.43
C SER A 126 -23.37 -3.66 -17.26
N ALA A 127 -23.71 -4.89 -17.69
CA ALA A 127 -25.07 -5.42 -17.60
C ALA A 127 -25.62 -5.38 -16.15
N ARG A 128 -24.76 -5.60 -15.14
CA ARG A 128 -25.21 -5.60 -13.73
C ARG A 128 -25.70 -4.23 -13.24
N GLN A 129 -25.24 -3.12 -13.82
CA GLN A 129 -25.68 -1.77 -13.43
C GLN A 129 -27.03 -1.41 -14.05
N THR A 130 -27.28 -1.76 -15.32
CA THR A 130 -28.51 -1.38 -16.02
C THR A 130 -29.73 -2.18 -15.53
N TRP A 131 -29.57 -3.46 -15.22
CA TRP A 131 -30.68 -4.29 -14.71
C TRP A 131 -31.29 -3.76 -13.41
N GLY A 132 -30.47 -3.17 -12.53
CA GLY A 132 -30.97 -2.54 -11.30
C GLY A 132 -31.72 -1.23 -11.56
N MET A 133 -31.23 -0.42 -12.49
CA MET A 133 -31.83 0.88 -12.84
C MET A 133 -33.12 0.70 -13.65
N ILE A 134 -33.17 -0.26 -14.57
CA ILE A 134 -34.36 -0.57 -15.39
C ILE A 134 -35.51 -1.05 -14.50
N LYS A 135 -35.25 -1.95 -13.54
CA LYS A 135 -36.30 -2.39 -12.58
C LYS A 135 -36.83 -1.25 -11.71
N ALA A 136 -36.02 -0.23 -11.42
CA ALA A 136 -36.44 0.91 -10.64
C ALA A 136 -37.36 1.87 -11.43
N MET A 137 -37.34 1.83 -12.76
CA MET A 137 -38.15 2.72 -13.61
C MET A 137 -39.58 2.20 -13.87
N PHE A 138 -39.89 0.95 -13.52
CA PHE A 138 -41.21 0.35 -13.71
C PHE A 138 -41.96 0.17 -12.37
N ARG A 139 -41.70 1.04 -11.40
CA ARG A 139 -42.47 1.16 -10.15
C ARG A 139 -43.28 2.44 -10.15
#